data_AF-A0A2A3GW27-F1
#
_entry.id   AF-A0A2A3GW27-F1
#
_cell.length_a   1.000
_cell.length_b   1.000
_cell.length_c   1.000
_cell.angle_alpha   90.00
_cell.angle_beta   90.00
_cell.angle_gamma   90.00
#
_symmetry.space_group_name_H-M   'P 1'
#
loop_
_entity.id
_entity.type
_entity.pdbx_description
1 polymer ?
#
loop_
_entity_poly.entity_id
_entity_poly.type
_entity_poly.pdbx_seq_one_letter_code
_entity_poly.pdbx_strand_id
1 'polypeptide(L)'
;MTDPRVDPGGPQEYTDVFLWSARRAVQDLCERRGAELESLTCEVVSGGAGEVVVAATTVVHFRGRRCVFRRGIWPPSHPAATRAAVYASVLEECLLTRVRPGLGDDASPVDL
;
A
#
# COMPACT_ATOMS: atom_id res chain seq x y z
N MET A 1 -19.62 23.15 -3.49
CA MET A 1 -18.97 22.81 -4.77
C MET A 1 -18.37 21.43 -4.57
N THR A 2 -19.12 20.40 -4.94
CA THR A 2 -18.73 18.99 -4.74
C THR A 2 -17.82 18.64 -5.90
N ASP A 3 -16.56 18.30 -5.63
CA ASP A 3 -15.64 17.77 -6.63
C ASP A 3 -16.34 16.64 -7.40
N PRO A 4 -16.19 16.56 -8.74
CA PRO A 4 -16.64 15.39 -9.46
C PRO A 4 -15.93 14.19 -8.85
N ARG A 5 -16.70 13.29 -8.23
CA ARG A 5 -16.21 11.97 -7.85
C ARG A 5 -15.64 11.38 -9.13
N VAL A 6 -14.32 11.34 -9.23
CA VAL A 6 -13.62 10.50 -10.20
C VAL A 6 -14.22 9.13 -9.97
N ASP A 7 -15.08 8.66 -10.87
CA ASP A 7 -15.70 7.34 -10.77
C ASP A 7 -14.55 6.36 -10.97
N PRO A 8 -13.94 5.85 -9.89
CA PRO A 8 -12.95 4.82 -10.06
C PRO A 8 -13.79 3.63 -10.52
N GLY A 9 -13.38 2.91 -11.57
CA GLY A 9 -14.01 1.62 -11.83
C GLY A 9 -14.13 0.78 -10.55
N GLY A 10 -14.94 -0.29 -10.58
CA GLY A 10 -15.17 -1.11 -9.39
C GLY A 10 -13.87 -1.54 -8.68
N PRO A 11 -13.93 -1.99 -7.41
CA PRO A 11 -12.75 -2.23 -6.57
C PRO A 11 -11.61 -2.99 -7.26
N GLN A 12 -11.94 -3.93 -8.15
CA GLN A 12 -10.98 -4.68 -8.95
C GLN A 12 -10.18 -3.79 -9.91
N GLU A 13 -10.83 -2.99 -10.74
CA GLU A 13 -10.17 -2.13 -11.75
C GLU A 13 -9.25 -1.11 -11.08
N TYR A 14 -9.73 -0.51 -9.99
CA TYR A 14 -8.90 0.38 -9.17
C TYR A 14 -7.67 -0.34 -8.61
N THR A 15 -7.86 -1.55 -8.07
CA THR A 15 -6.77 -2.35 -7.48
C THR A 15 -5.73 -2.73 -8.52
N ASP A 16 -6.14 -3.08 -9.74
CA ASP A 16 -5.23 -3.44 -10.84
C ASP A 16 -4.34 -2.25 -11.24
N VAL A 17 -4.95 -1.06 -11.40
CA VAL A 17 -4.20 0.17 -11.72
C VAL A 17 -3.30 0.57 -10.55
N PHE A 18 -3.78 0.43 -9.31
CA PHE A 18 -2.98 0.68 -8.11
C PHE A 18 -1.76 -0.23 -8.08
N LEU A 19 -1.92 -1.54 -8.27
CA LEU A 19 -0.83 -2.52 -8.23
C LEU A 19 0.21 -2.22 -9.29
N TRP A 20 -0.21 -1.93 -10.52
CA TRP A 20 0.72 -1.57 -11.60
C TRP A 20 1.53 -0.32 -11.25
N SER A 21 0.86 0.72 -10.76
CA SER A 21 1.49 2.00 -10.40
C SER A 21 2.40 1.87 -9.18
N ALA A 22 1.92 1.19 -8.14
CA ALA A 22 2.63 1.00 -6.88
C ALA A 22 3.86 0.14 -7.05
N ARG A 23 3.81 -0.90 -7.91
CA ARG A 23 4.98 -1.71 -8.23
C ARG A 23 6.12 -0.86 -8.78
N ARG A 24 5.83 0.02 -9.75
CA ARG A 24 6.84 0.93 -10.32
C ARG A 24 7.39 1.90 -9.29
N ALA A 25 6.51 2.52 -8.48
CA ALA A 25 6.92 3.50 -7.47
C ALA A 25 7.77 2.86 -6.36
N VAL A 26 7.40 1.66 -5.90
CA VAL A 26 8.16 0.94 -4.87
C VAL A 26 9.49 0.41 -5.42
N GLN A 27 9.54 -0.05 -6.67
CA GLN A 27 10.80 -0.44 -7.31
C GLN A 27 11.78 0.73 -7.39
N ASP A 28 11.34 1.90 -7.87
CA ASP A 28 12.16 3.12 -7.91
C ASP A 28 12.65 3.52 -6.51
N LEU A 29 11.76 3.48 -5.51
CA LEU A 29 12.13 3.72 -4.11
C LEU A 29 13.23 2.74 -3.65
N CYS A 30 13.05 1.44 -3.92
CA CYS A 30 14.00 0.41 -3.52
C CYS A 30 15.38 0.66 -4.14
N GLU A 31 15.43 0.96 -5.44
CA GLU A 31 16.66 1.33 -6.15
C GLU A 31 17.34 2.55 -5.51
N ARG A 32 16.58 3.62 -5.24
CA ARG A 32 17.12 4.86 -4.62
C ARG A 32 17.58 4.69 -3.17
N ARG A 33 17.05 3.70 -2.45
CA ARG A 33 17.33 3.48 -1.02
C ARG A 33 18.22 2.28 -0.74
N GLY A 34 18.63 1.53 -1.76
CA GLY A 34 19.37 0.28 -1.56
C GLY A 34 18.54 -0.75 -0.80
N ALA A 35 17.25 -0.83 -1.12
CA ALA A 35 16.34 -1.87 -0.68
C ALA A 35 16.03 -2.83 -1.82
N GLU A 36 15.45 -3.99 -1.51
CA GLU A 36 14.97 -4.94 -2.51
C GLU A 36 13.49 -5.23 -2.28
N LEU A 37 12.70 -5.22 -3.36
CA LEU A 37 11.28 -5.58 -3.31
C LEU A 37 11.14 -7.11 -3.32
N GLU A 38 10.61 -7.69 -2.23
CA GLU A 38 10.26 -9.12 -2.16
C GLU A 38 8.88 -9.37 -2.77
N SER A 39 7.86 -8.63 -2.33
CA SER A 39 6.49 -8.78 -2.83
C SER A 39 5.64 -7.51 -2.66
N LEU A 40 4.62 -7.39 -3.51
CA LEU A 40 3.55 -6.41 -3.42
C LEU A 40 2.25 -7.11 -3.81
N THR A 41 1.30 -7.20 -2.87
CA THR A 41 0.02 -7.89 -3.06
C THR A 41 -1.14 -7.04 -2.56
N CYS A 42 -2.34 -7.34 -3.04
CA CYS A 42 -3.59 -6.80 -2.50
C CYS A 42 -4.49 -7.94 -2.06
N GLU A 43 -5.22 -7.71 -0.98
CA GLU A 43 -6.19 -8.64 -0.41
C GLU A 43 -7.50 -7.90 -0.12
N VAL A 44 -8.62 -8.57 -0.40
CA VAL A 44 -9.94 -8.10 0.04
C VAL A 44 -10.09 -8.52 1.50
N VAL A 45 -10.30 -7.54 2.38
CA VAL A 45 -10.57 -7.77 3.79
C VAL A 45 -12.02 -7.41 4.09
N SER A 46 -12.63 -8.15 5.01
CA SER A 46 -13.99 -7.86 5.44
C SER A 46 -14.01 -6.55 6.25
N GLY A 47 -14.66 -5.52 5.72
CA GLY A 47 -14.97 -4.31 6.47
C GLY A 47 -16.13 -4.52 7.46
N GLY A 48 -16.40 -3.50 8.27
CA GLY A 48 -17.62 -3.46 9.07
C GLY A 48 -18.85 -3.48 8.16
N ALA A 49 -19.96 -4.07 8.63
CA ALA A 49 -21.25 -4.06 7.95
C ALA A 49 -21.26 -4.53 6.47
N GLY A 50 -20.32 -5.41 6.08
CA GLY A 50 -20.25 -5.94 4.72
C GLY A 50 -19.58 -5.01 3.71
N GLU A 51 -18.90 -3.97 4.17
CA GLU A 51 -18.10 -3.09 3.31
C GLU A 51 -16.90 -3.86 2.73
N VAL A 52 -16.68 -3.67 1.43
CA VAL A 52 -15.46 -4.17 0.76
C VAL A 52 -14.33 -3.22 1.12
N VAL A 53 -13.28 -3.75 1.75
CA VAL A 53 -12.03 -3.04 1.98
C VAL A 53 -10.93 -3.80 1.26
N VAL A 54 -10.02 -3.08 0.61
CA VAL A 54 -8.84 -3.70 0.00
C VAL A 54 -7.61 -3.17 0.71
N ALA A 55 -6.75 -4.07 1.18
CA ALA A 55 -5.46 -3.74 1.77
C ALA A 55 -4.34 -4.12 0.80
N ALA A 56 -3.36 -3.24 0.64
CA ALA A 56 -2.12 -3.53 -0.04
C ALA A 56 -1.03 -3.87 0.99
N THR A 57 -0.24 -4.90 0.70
CA THR A 57 0.90 -5.33 1.51
C THR A 57 2.15 -5.32 0.66
N THR A 58 3.20 -4.67 1.15
CA THR A 58 4.54 -4.68 0.54
C THR A 58 5.53 -5.28 1.51
N VAL A 59 6.38 -6.15 0.98
CA VAL A 59 7.51 -6.71 1.69
C VAL A 59 8.79 -6.28 0.99
N VAL A 60 9.71 -5.67 1.73
CA VAL A 60 11.02 -5.25 1.23
C VAL A 60 12.14 -5.69 2.15
N HIS A 61 13.32 -5.95 1.59
CA HIS A 61 14.56 -6.08 2.35
C HIS A 61 15.26 -4.73 2.39
N PHE A 62 15.47 -4.18 3.58
CA PHE A 62 16.13 -2.90 3.79
C PHE A 62 17.13 -3.00 4.94
N ARG A 63 18.38 -2.62 4.70
CA ARG A 63 19.47 -2.66 5.70
C ARG A 63 19.60 -4.02 6.41
N GLY A 64 19.52 -5.11 5.64
CA GLY A 64 19.62 -6.49 6.15
C GLY A 64 18.38 -6.99 6.90
N ARG A 65 17.27 -6.26 6.88
CA ARG A 65 16.03 -6.62 7.58
C ARG A 65 14.88 -6.76 6.59
N ARG A 66 14.04 -7.77 6.80
CA ARG A 66 12.77 -7.92 6.10
C ARG A 66 11.72 -7.02 6.77
N CYS A 67 11.16 -6.09 6.01
CA CYS A 67 10.19 -5.10 6.45
C CYS A 67 8.86 -5.34 5.74
N VAL A 68 7.77 -5.38 6.51
CA VAL A 68 6.40 -5.52 6.00
C VAL A 68 5.66 -4.22 6.23
N PHE A 69 4.99 -3.73 5.20
CA PHE A 69 4.15 -2.53 5.25
C PHE A 69 2.78 -2.88 4.68
N ARG A 70 1.72 -2.57 5.40
CA ARG A 70 0.33 -2.86 5.00
C ARG A 70 -0.52 -1.61 5.15
N ARG A 71 -1.37 -1.32 4.17
CA ARG A 71 -2.28 -0.16 4.21
C ARG A 71 -3.56 -0.38 3.42
N GLY A 72 -4.67 0.19 3.90
CA GLY A 72 -5.92 0.24 3.15
C GLY A 72 -5.78 1.08 1.87
N ILE A 73 -6.34 0.61 0.77
CA ILE A 73 -6.33 1.31 -0.53
C ILE A 73 -7.74 1.53 -1.10
N TRP A 74 -8.73 0.77 -0.61
CA TRP A 74 -10.14 0.89 -0.98
C TRP A 74 -11.00 0.94 0.30
N PRO A 75 -12.03 1.82 0.39
CA PRO A 75 -12.50 2.73 -0.65
C PRO A 75 -11.47 3.82 -1.02
N PRO A 76 -11.46 4.30 -2.27
CA PRO A 76 -10.38 5.13 -2.76
C PRO A 76 -10.61 6.58 -2.32
N SER A 77 -9.61 7.20 -1.70
CA SER A 77 -9.60 8.65 -1.43
C SER A 77 -8.95 9.46 -2.55
N HIS A 78 -8.22 8.80 -3.46
CA HIS A 78 -7.48 9.39 -4.56
C HIS A 78 -7.51 8.48 -5.79
N PRO A 79 -7.18 8.99 -6.99
CA PRO A 79 -6.89 8.13 -8.14
C PRO A 79 -5.80 7.10 -7.82
N ALA A 80 -5.87 5.92 -8.42
CA ALA A 80 -5.00 4.78 -8.11
C ALA A 80 -3.50 5.10 -8.22
N ALA A 81 -3.09 5.84 -9.26
CA ALA A 81 -1.70 6.27 -9.45
C ALA A 81 -1.24 7.24 -8.34
N THR A 82 -2.09 8.18 -7.93
CA THR A 82 -1.82 9.08 -6.81
C THR A 82 -1.72 8.30 -5.50
N ARG A 83 -2.64 7.37 -5.25
CA ARG A 83 -2.60 6.52 -4.05
C ARG A 83 -1.33 5.66 -4.01
N ALA A 84 -0.89 5.13 -5.15
CA ALA A 84 0.36 4.38 -5.28
C ALA A 84 1.60 5.23 -4.91
N ALA A 85 1.68 6.47 -5.39
CA ALA A 85 2.78 7.37 -5.04
C ALA A 85 2.79 7.72 -3.54
N VAL A 86 1.61 8.00 -2.95
CA VAL A 86 1.46 8.22 -1.51
C VAL A 86 1.86 6.98 -0.72
N TYR A 87 1.43 5.80 -1.16
CA TYR A 87 1.75 4.53 -0.52
C TYR A 87 3.26 4.28 -0.49
N ALA A 88 3.96 4.48 -1.60
CA ALA A 88 5.42 4.36 -1.68
C ALA A 88 6.13 5.39 -0.77
N SER A 89 5.67 6.64 -0.75
CA SER A 89 6.26 7.69 0.09
C SER A 89 6.13 7.37 1.59
N VAL A 90 4.99 6.82 2.01
CA VAL A 90 4.79 6.42 3.42
C VAL A 90 5.57 5.16 3.76
N LEU A 91 5.72 4.21 2.83
CA LEU A 91 6.65 3.10 2.99
C LEU A 91 8.07 3.63 3.22
N GLU A 92 8.53 4.58 2.41
CA GLU A 92 9.85 5.21 2.53
C GLU A 92 10.04 5.84 3.91
N GLU A 93 9.09 6.66 4.34
CA GLU A 93 9.10 7.28 5.66
C GLU A 93 9.17 6.22 6.76
N CYS A 94 8.37 5.15 6.67
CA CYS A 94 8.40 4.06 7.64
C CYS A 94 9.74 3.35 7.70
N LEU A 95 10.39 3.09 6.55
CA LEU A 95 11.71 2.47 6.50
C LEU A 95 12.78 3.35 7.15
N LEU A 96 12.68 4.66 6.99
CA LEU A 96 13.66 5.62 7.49
C LEU A 96 13.46 5.99 8.97
N THR A 97 12.22 5.97 9.46
CA THR A 97 11.86 6.46 10.81
C THR A 97 11.62 5.35 11.82
N ARG A 98 11.13 4.17 11.40
CA ARG A 98 10.80 3.09 12.35
C ARG A 98 12.05 2.27 12.70
N VAL A 99 12.78 2.74 13.72
CA VAL A 99 13.68 1.89 14.52
C VAL A 99 12.81 1.07 15.49
N ARG A 100 12.06 0.06 15.02
CA ARG A 100 11.59 -1.05 15.88
C ARG A 100 11.51 -2.38 15.12
N PRO A 101 12.03 -3.48 15.67
CA PRO A 101 11.74 -4.85 15.23
C PRO A 101 10.46 -5.38 15.90
N GLY A 102 9.65 -6.14 15.16
CA GLY A 102 8.42 -6.81 15.61
C GLY A 102 7.17 -5.97 15.33
N LEU A 103 6.13 -6.46 14.65
CA LEU A 103 5.53 -7.78 14.77
C LEU A 103 5.04 -8.23 13.37
N GLY A 104 5.53 -9.37 12.89
CA GLY A 104 4.68 -10.22 12.09
C GLY A 104 3.82 -11.00 13.08
N ASP A 105 2.52 -10.77 13.10
CA ASP A 105 1.50 -11.81 12.96
C ASP A 105 0.12 -11.17 12.83
N ASP A 106 -0.79 -11.93 12.23
CA ASP A 106 -2.20 -11.67 11.88
C ASP A 106 -2.94 -10.52 12.61
N ALA A 107 -3.72 -9.76 11.83
CA ALA A 107 -4.77 -8.85 12.31
C ALA A 107 -4.35 -7.53 12.99
N SER A 108 -3.29 -6.85 12.52
CA SER A 108 -3.23 -5.40 12.76
C SER A 108 -4.39 -4.70 12.02
N PRO A 109 -5.16 -3.83 12.71
CA PRO A 109 -6.25 -3.12 12.08
C PRO A 109 -5.68 -2.31 10.91
N VAL A 110 -6.37 -2.38 9.78
CA VAL A 110 -6.07 -1.52 8.64
C VAL A 110 -6.26 -0.09 9.15
N ASP A 111 -5.20 0.72 9.16
CA ASP A 111 -5.35 2.17 9.30
C ASP A 111 -6.16 2.64 8.09
N LEU A 112 -7.46 2.84 8.32
CA LEU A 112 -8.42 3.42 7.38
C LEU A 112 -8.19 4.93 7.29
#